data_AF-A0A8T6U3X9-F1
#
_entry.id   AF-A0A8T6U3X9-F1
#
_cell.length_a   1.000
_cell.length_b   1.000
_cell.length_c   1.000
_cell.angle_alpha   90.00
_cell.angle_beta   90.00
_cell.angle_gamma   90.00
#
_symmetry.space_group_name_H-M   'P 1'
#
loop_
_entity.id
_entity.type
_entity.pdbx_description
1 polymer ?
#
loop_
_entity_poly.entity_id
_entity_poly.type
_entity_poly.pdbx_seq_one_letter_code
_entity_poly.pdbx_strand_id
1 'polypeptide(L)'
;MTTFEVQVTIENKPGLSDPEGDTILNDLVLKETKVKVKKVKTAKMLKFTVTERDKKTAKEKIKKMCNELRIYNPVVSDVSFKVLEI
;
A
#
# COMPACT_ATOMS: atom_id res chain seq x y z
N MET A 1 4.10 26.72 -3.36
CA MET A 1 3.99 25.38 -2.73
C MET A 1 2.65 24.80 -3.15
N THR A 2 2.58 23.48 -3.27
CA THR A 2 1.43 22.75 -3.81
C THR A 2 1.05 21.63 -2.86
N THR A 3 -0.24 21.32 -2.78
CA THR A 3 -0.73 20.21 -1.95
C THR A 3 -0.64 18.90 -2.74
N PHE A 4 -0.11 17.87 -2.08
CA PHE A 4 0.04 16.55 -2.63
C PHE A 4 -0.63 15.52 -1.73
N GLU A 5 -1.27 14.52 -2.35
CA GLU A 5 -1.63 13.27 -1.68
C GLU A 5 -0.53 12.24 -1.95
N VAL A 6 0.14 11.78 -0.90
CA VAL A 6 1.09 10.66 -0.97
C VAL A 6 0.39 9.40 -0.48
N GLN A 7 0.12 8.49 -1.41
CA GLN A 7 -0.43 7.17 -1.14
C GLN A 7 0.72 6.21 -0.85
N VAL A 8 0.72 5.62 0.35
CA VAL A 8 1.67 4.62 0.81
C VAL A 8 0.94 3.28 0.87
N THR A 9 1.35 2.34 0.02
CA THR A 9 0.80 0.98 0.01
C THR A 9 1.79 0.05 0.68
N ILE A 10 1.33 -0.68 1.70
CA ILE A 10 2.11 -1.63 2.48
C ILE A 10 1.50 -3.02 2.26
N GLU A 11 2.30 -3.94 1.76
CA GLU A 11 1.89 -5.32 1.49
C GLU A 11 2.87 -6.33 2.10
N ASN A 12 2.43 -7.56 2.32
CA ASN A 12 3.34 -8.63 2.72
C ASN A 12 4.31 -8.98 1.57
N LYS A 13 5.57 -9.22 1.91
CA LYS A 13 6.58 -9.68 0.96
C LYS A 13 6.14 -10.97 0.25
N PRO A 14 6.56 -11.19 -1.00
CA PRO A 14 6.32 -12.45 -1.70
C PRO A 14 6.75 -13.66 -0.86
N GLY A 15 5.92 -14.69 -0.85
CA GLY A 15 6.18 -15.94 -0.10
C GLY A 15 5.67 -15.93 1.35
N LEU A 16 5.26 -14.77 1.89
CA LEU A 16 4.56 -14.72 3.16
C LEU A 16 3.06 -14.99 2.98
N SER A 17 2.46 -15.57 4.02
CA SER A 17 1.02 -15.82 4.07
C SER A 17 0.23 -14.50 4.07
N ASP A 18 -0.88 -14.50 3.35
CA ASP A 18 -1.89 -13.44 3.35
C ASP A 18 -3.26 -14.07 3.63
N PRO A 19 -3.56 -14.40 4.91
CA PRO A 19 -4.77 -15.14 5.26
C PRO A 19 -6.05 -14.41 4.88
N GLU A 20 -6.03 -13.08 4.91
CA GLU A 20 -7.17 -12.24 4.52
C GLU A 20 -7.43 -12.36 3.01
N GLY A 21 -6.38 -12.26 2.18
CA GLY A 21 -6.48 -12.46 0.74
C GLY A 21 -6.97 -13.86 0.37
N ASP A 22 -6.45 -14.88 1.06
CA ASP A 22 -6.88 -16.27 0.86
C ASP A 22 -8.35 -16.48 1.24
N THR A 23 -8.81 -15.85 2.33
CA THR A 23 -10.22 -15.92 2.77
C THR A 23 -11.12 -15.24 1.73
N ILE A 24 -10.79 -14.03 1.27
CA ILE A 24 -11.56 -13.31 0.24
C ILE A 24 -11.65 -14.13 -1.04
N LEU A 25 -10.54 -14.74 -1.47
CA LEU A 25 -10.53 -15.58 -2.67
C LEU A 25 -11.46 -16.79 -2.51
N ASN A 26 -11.26 -17.58 -1.46
CA ASN A 26 -11.93 -18.86 -1.30
C ASN A 26 -13.40 -18.71 -0.91
N ASP A 27 -13.72 -17.75 -0.04
CA ASP A 27 -15.04 -17.63 0.54
C ASP A 27 -15.97 -16.69 -0.20
N LEU A 28 -15.43 -15.74 -0.98
CA LEU A 28 -16.25 -14.77 -1.70
C LEU A 28 -16.07 -14.93 -3.23
N VAL A 29 -14.85 -14.74 -3.73
CA VAL A 29 -14.60 -14.63 -5.17
C VAL A 29 -14.85 -15.94 -5.92
N LEU A 30 -14.39 -17.07 -5.40
CA LEU A 30 -14.55 -18.37 -6.06
C LEU A 30 -15.95 -18.96 -5.87
N LYS A 31 -16.70 -18.53 -4.86
CA LYS A 31 -18.09 -18.99 -4.64
C LYS A 31 -19.09 -18.26 -5.53
N GLU A 32 -18.89 -16.97 -5.78
CA GLU A 32 -19.89 -16.13 -6.44
C GLU A 32 -19.60 -15.81 -7.91
N THR A 33 -18.36 -15.97 -8.39
CA THR A 33 -17.98 -15.49 -9.73
C THR A 33 -17.79 -16.62 -10.74
N LYS A 34 -18.19 -16.38 -11.99
CA LYS A 34 -17.82 -17.23 -13.16
C LYS A 34 -16.42 -16.90 -13.70
N VAL A 35 -15.64 -16.10 -12.98
CA VAL A 35 -14.36 -15.56 -13.41
C VAL A 35 -13.24 -16.38 -12.78
N LYS A 36 -12.22 -16.74 -13.57
CA LYS A 36 -11.07 -17.52 -13.11
C LYS A 36 -10.04 -16.62 -12.39
N VAL A 37 -10.41 -16.06 -11.25
CA VAL A 37 -9.48 -15.34 -10.36
C VAL A 37 -8.57 -16.34 -9.67
N LYS A 38 -7.24 -16.13 -9.76
CA LYS A 38 -6.25 -17.09 -9.22
C LYS A 38 -5.68 -16.70 -7.85
N LYS A 39 -5.69 -15.41 -7.52
CA LYS A 39 -5.08 -14.89 -6.29
C LYS A 39 -5.70 -13.56 -5.94
N VAL A 40 -5.93 -13.35 -4.65
CA VAL A 40 -6.22 -12.04 -4.06
C VAL A 40 -5.05 -11.73 -3.12
N LYS A 41 -4.58 -10.47 -3.15
CA LYS A 41 -3.58 -9.94 -2.24
C LYS A 41 -4.16 -8.75 -1.51
N THR A 42 -3.94 -8.69 -0.21
CA THR A 42 -4.31 -7.56 0.63
C THR A 42 -3.13 -6.62 0.82
N ALA A 43 -3.45 -5.35 0.97
CA ALA A 43 -2.48 -4.30 1.24
C ALA A 43 -3.15 -3.20 2.07
N LYS A 44 -2.39 -2.59 2.97
CA LYS A 44 -2.83 -1.39 3.70
C LYS A 44 -2.44 -0.15 2.91
N MET A 45 -3.41 0.71 2.61
CA MET A 45 -3.16 2.01 2.00
C MET A 45 -3.30 3.13 3.03
N LEU A 46 -2.26 3.94 3.16
CA LEU A 46 -2.27 5.18 3.94
C LEU A 46 -2.21 6.36 2.96
N LYS A 47 -3.03 7.38 3.20
CA LYS A 47 -3.06 8.60 2.38
C LYS A 47 -2.63 9.77 3.23
N PHE A 48 -1.51 10.39 2.86
CA PHE A 48 -0.99 11.58 3.53
C PHE A 48 -1.22 12.80 2.67
N THR A 49 -1.83 13.83 3.23
CA THR A 49 -1.93 15.15 2.60
C THR A 49 -0.79 16.02 3.10
N VAL A 50 0.04 16.54 2.19
CA VAL A 50 1.21 17.36 2.54
C VAL A 50 1.38 18.51 1.55
N THR A 51 1.77 19.68 2.05
CA THR A 51 2.10 20.84 1.22
C THR A 51 3.61 20.92 1.04
N GLU A 52 4.08 20.84 -0.21
CA GLU A 52 5.51 20.86 -0.52
C GLU A 52 5.80 21.65 -1.80
N ARG A 53 7.09 21.82 -2.10
CA ARG A 53 7.53 22.48 -3.34
C ARG A 53 7.33 21.64 -4.61
N ASP A 54 7.42 20.32 -4.51
CA ASP A 54 7.32 19.40 -5.65
C ASP A 54 7.02 17.95 -5.20
N LYS A 55 6.58 17.11 -6.15
CA LYS A 55 6.21 15.70 -5.90
C LYS A 55 7.35 14.85 -5.33
N LYS A 56 8.60 15.10 -5.73
CA LYS A 56 9.77 14.35 -5.25
C LYS A 56 10.02 14.65 -3.78
N THR A 57 9.99 15.93 -3.39
CA THR A 57 10.17 16.37 -2.01
C THR A 57 9.04 15.83 -1.11
N ALA A 58 7.79 15.85 -1.57
CA ALA A 58 6.66 15.24 -0.87
C ALA A 58 6.87 13.73 -0.62
N LYS A 59 7.27 12.98 -1.65
CA LYS A 59 7.58 11.56 -1.55
C LYS A 59 8.72 11.29 -0.55
N GLU A 60 9.82 12.02 -0.64
CA GLU A 60 11.00 11.81 0.20
C GLU A 60 10.70 12.08 1.67
N LYS A 61 9.94 13.14 2.00
CA LYS A 61 9.52 13.44 3.38
C LYS A 61 8.62 12.36 3.95
N ILE A 62 7.59 11.93 3.21
CA ILE A 62 6.70 10.86 3.67
C ILE A 62 7.45 9.53 3.78
N LYS A 63 8.32 9.18 2.83
CA LYS A 63 9.16 7.98 2.92
C LYS A 63 10.08 8.00 4.15
N LYS A 64 10.74 9.12 4.41
CA LYS A 64 11.60 9.30 5.58
C LYS A 64 10.81 9.12 6.88
N MET A 65 9.67 9.76 7.00
CA MET A 65 8.76 9.62 8.15
C MET A 65 8.29 8.18 8.34
N CYS A 66 7.88 7.48 7.27
CA CYS A 66 7.46 6.08 7.36
C CYS A 66 8.58 5.16 7.90
N ASN A 67 9.83 5.43 7.51
CA ASN A 67 10.98 4.66 7.97
C ASN A 67 11.33 4.98 9.43
N GLU A 68 11.39 6.25 9.81
CA GLU A 68 11.77 6.70 11.15
C GLU A 68 10.74 6.26 12.21
N LEU A 69 9.46 6.36 11.88
CA LEU A 69 8.37 5.97 12.78
C LEU A 69 8.02 4.48 12.69
N ARG A 70 8.73 3.70 11.85
CA ARG A 70 8.48 2.27 11.62
C ARG A 70 7.00 1.97 11.30
N ILE A 71 6.41 2.76 10.39
CA ILE A 71 5.02 2.61 9.95
C ILE A 71 4.75 1.23 9.30
N TYR A 72 5.80 0.59 8.80
CA TYR A 72 5.77 -0.78 8.32
C TYR A 72 6.96 -1.56 8.87
N ASN A 73 6.87 -2.89 8.87
CA ASN A 73 7.97 -3.76 9.27
C ASN A 73 8.79 -4.16 8.02
N PRO A 74 10.03 -3.68 7.84
CA PRO A 74 10.83 -3.94 6.64
C PRO A 74 11.25 -5.41 6.49
N VAL A 75 11.15 -6.22 7.54
CA VAL A 75 11.46 -7.66 7.46
C VAL A 75 10.38 -8.38 6.66
N VAL A 76 9.11 -8.04 6.90
CA VAL A 76 7.95 -8.80 6.37
C VAL A 76 7.11 -8.03 5.35
N SER A 77 7.31 -6.72 5.20
CA SER A 77 6.50 -5.89 4.31
C SER A 77 7.31 -5.25 3.19
N ASP A 78 6.70 -5.17 2.01
CA ASP A 78 7.10 -4.28 0.92
C ASP A 78 6.25 -3.00 0.96
N VAL A 79 6.85 -1.88 0.56
CA VAL A 79 6.19 -0.57 0.56
C VAL A 79 6.37 0.13 -0.78
N SER A 80 5.30 0.73 -1.28
CA SER A 80 5.32 1.57 -2.48
C SER A 80 4.66 2.93 -2.23
N PHE A 81 5.09 3.93 -3.00
CA PHE A 81 4.70 5.32 -2.82
C PHE A 81 4.24 5.91 -4.15
N LYS A 82 3.01 6.42 -4.19
CA LYS A 82 2.43 7.16 -5.32
C LYS A 82 2.10 8.59 -4.88
N VAL A 83 2.43 9.58 -5.69
CA VAL A 83 2.16 11.00 -5.38
C VAL A 83 1.20 11.57 -6.40
N LEU A 84 0.12 12.16 -5.89
CA LEU A 84 -0.89 12.88 -6.66
C LEU A 84 -0.84 14.35 -6.24
N GLU A 85 -1.09 15.23 -7.19
CA GLU A 85 -1.31 16.66 -6.93
C GLU A 85 -2.82 16.86 -6.76
N ILE A 86 -3.22 17.60 -5.72
CA ILE A 86 -4.62 17.79 -5.35
C ILE A 86 -4.93 19.26 -5.03
#